data_AF-A0A849SAP7-F1
#
_entry.id   AF-A0A849SAP7-F1
#
_cell.length_a   1.000
_cell.length_b   1.000
_cell.length_c   1.000
_cell.angle_alpha   90.00
_cell.angle_beta   90.00
_cell.angle_gamma   90.00
#
_symmetry.space_group_name_H-M   'P 1'
#
loop_
_entity.id
_entity.type
_entity.pdbx_description
1 polymer ?
#
loop_
_entity_poly.entity_id
_entity_poly.type
_entity_poly.pdbx_seq_one_letter_code
_entity_poly.pdbx_strand_id
1 'polypeptide(L)'
;MKKLSILAATIALLAGSQTAHALTPWTDGAPDLIVYTSGGAAQDQAISRVVANSLAAAGTLDTFSDVSGTTIGGRWQSFYFTGHADLGTGLAGKKIILVKRSYGAAGYGVVPLFANNGEGLALEQLNIVGLPESAWDVDGTAGGKKWKKDITGANASTYLTKVVSDGGFLGVDPDILLQPGTENYPEQVNELSTGLPEANWPLDINKTPAGFTLVSTGGLVYGVAVTSDLYKVLQAAQKRAGSLPSTVTIGQYTDAALPNLSRNFLATLFAGKLGSWEQVKIVEKATNTALSLNDPSILADAGVAAPFKNIDKKTPIGVGRRNKGAAIGAVGYAKLLNYPGTANANKPADNTPAAEDDIAAPVVKSPGGASATDNLLIDWNNGTNTSGLNSKLLKVWGLALNSGDRNPGATADGVTAGRAWRYIKIDGYAPTIENVAAGVYPSWAEGVVLYRTAKAADAKWADKSKLLKIFADNLGSPTIAKAVNPTLTFGVSGIFATTKDARGFKASIPFNADNPVVPLTHYCTATNSTLTGIVPVADDKATGGLQLQLK
;
A
#
# COMPACT_ATOMS: atom_id res chain seq x y z
N MET A 1 6.12 60.53 41.84
CA MET A 1 6.36 59.91 40.51
C MET A 1 6.27 58.39 40.66
N LYS A 2 5.03 57.88 40.77
CA LYS A 2 4.34 56.99 39.80
C LYS A 2 5.08 55.66 39.50
N LYS A 3 4.80 54.66 40.36
CA LYS A 3 4.84 53.22 40.06
C LYS A 3 3.65 52.89 39.15
N LEU A 4 3.88 52.54 37.88
CA LEU A 4 2.83 52.15 36.94
C LEU A 4 3.48 51.50 35.70
N SER A 5 3.78 50.19 35.74
CA SER A 5 4.17 49.43 34.53
C SER A 5 4.41 47.92 34.73
N ILE A 6 3.62 47.19 35.55
CA ILE A 6 3.70 45.71 35.59
C ILE A 6 2.31 45.07 35.77
N LEU A 7 1.30 45.53 35.02
CA LEU A 7 -0.02 44.87 35.03
C LEU A 7 -0.74 44.90 33.66
N ALA A 8 0.01 44.89 32.55
CA ALA A 8 -0.57 44.85 31.20
C ALA A 8 -0.04 43.71 30.31
N ALA A 9 0.90 42.89 30.79
CA ALA A 9 1.49 41.80 29.99
C ALA A 9 0.97 40.39 30.35
N THR A 10 0.10 40.26 31.37
CA THR A 10 -0.35 38.94 31.87
C THR A 10 -1.80 38.60 31.54
N ILE A 11 -2.55 39.52 30.91
CA ILE A 11 -3.92 39.24 30.43
C ILE A 11 -3.95 38.88 28.93
N ALA A 12 -2.89 39.18 28.17
CA ALA A 12 -2.78 38.79 26.76
C ALA A 12 -2.20 37.38 26.53
N LEU A 13 -1.67 36.71 27.55
CA LEU A 13 -1.18 35.32 27.47
C LEU A 13 -2.17 34.26 28.01
N LEU A 14 -3.36 34.69 28.45
CA LEU A 14 -4.46 33.81 28.89
C LEU A 14 -5.67 33.85 27.92
N ALA A 15 -5.50 34.40 26.73
CA ALA A 15 -6.44 34.29 25.63
C ALA A 15 -5.95 33.23 24.65
N GLY A 16 -6.36 31.98 24.90
CA GLY A 16 -6.48 30.99 23.83
C GLY A 16 -5.35 29.97 23.68
N SER A 17 -4.81 29.41 24.77
CA SER A 17 -4.52 27.97 24.71
C SER A 17 -5.88 27.26 24.68
N GLN A 18 -6.53 27.21 23.51
CA GLN A 18 -7.65 26.30 23.34
C GLN A 18 -7.06 24.91 23.56
N THR A 19 -7.34 24.33 24.72
CA THR A 19 -7.34 22.89 24.87
C THR A 19 -8.20 22.39 23.73
N ALA A 20 -7.55 21.87 22.68
CA ALA A 20 -8.25 21.41 21.50
C ALA A 20 -9.12 20.23 21.93
N HIS A 21 -10.38 20.50 22.28
CA HIS A 21 -11.36 19.50 22.64
C HIS A 21 -11.47 18.50 21.49
N ALA A 22 -11.60 17.21 21.81
CA ALA A 22 -11.91 16.18 20.83
C ALA A 22 -13.25 16.55 20.17
N LEU A 23 -13.30 16.59 18.85
CA LEU A 23 -14.56 16.78 18.15
C LEU A 23 -15.21 15.41 18.01
N THR A 24 -16.42 15.24 18.50
CA THR A 24 -17.15 13.98 18.36
C THR A 24 -18.56 14.23 17.87
N PRO A 25 -19.19 13.28 17.14
CA PRO A 25 -20.57 13.46 16.70
C PRO A 25 -21.57 13.65 17.85
N TRP A 26 -21.26 13.10 19.05
CA TRP A 26 -22.13 13.19 20.23
C TRP A 26 -21.96 14.49 21.03
N THR A 27 -20.75 15.09 21.03
CA THR A 27 -20.50 16.37 21.72
C THR A 27 -20.74 17.56 20.79
N ASP A 28 -20.28 17.46 19.55
CA ASP A 28 -20.25 18.58 18.59
C ASP A 28 -21.37 18.50 17.55
N GLY A 29 -22.22 17.48 17.64
CA GLY A 29 -23.43 17.31 16.85
C GLY A 29 -23.21 16.72 15.46
N ALA A 30 -24.29 16.67 14.67
CA ALA A 30 -24.30 16.03 13.35
C ALA A 30 -23.34 16.70 12.35
N PRO A 31 -22.73 15.93 11.43
CA PRO A 31 -21.88 16.46 10.37
C PRO A 31 -22.67 17.27 9.33
N ASP A 32 -22.05 18.31 8.79
CA ASP A 32 -22.54 19.05 7.64
C ASP A 32 -22.39 18.25 6.34
N LEU A 33 -21.33 17.42 6.24
CA LEU A 33 -21.00 16.63 5.06
C LEU A 33 -20.47 15.26 5.46
N ILE A 34 -20.91 14.21 4.77
CA ILE A 34 -20.34 12.86 4.88
C ILE A 34 -19.91 12.44 3.48
N VAL A 35 -18.65 12.04 3.34
CA VAL A 35 -18.08 11.52 2.10
C VAL A 35 -17.66 10.08 2.32
N TYR A 36 -18.28 9.16 1.59
CA TYR A 36 -17.97 7.74 1.67
C TYR A 36 -16.95 7.37 0.60
N THR A 37 -15.86 6.72 1.00
CA THR A 37 -14.85 6.23 0.06
C THR A 37 -14.58 4.74 0.24
N SER A 38 -14.17 4.07 -0.84
CA SER A 38 -13.79 2.66 -0.82
C SER A 38 -12.49 2.39 -1.58
N GLY A 39 -11.86 1.28 -1.25
CA GLY A 39 -10.63 0.80 -1.89
C GLY A 39 -9.53 0.51 -0.88
N GLY A 40 -8.53 -0.25 -1.32
CA GLY A 40 -7.29 -0.46 -0.59
C GLY A 40 -6.16 0.31 -1.26
N ALA A 41 -5.67 1.38 -0.62
CA ALA A 41 -4.41 1.99 -0.99
C ALA A 41 -3.32 1.50 -0.03
N ALA A 42 -2.16 1.19 -0.58
CA ALA A 42 -0.95 0.99 0.22
C ALA A 42 -0.43 2.29 0.87
N GLN A 43 -1.19 3.40 0.75
CA GLN A 43 -0.83 4.76 1.17
C GLN A 43 -1.57 5.19 2.45
N ASP A 44 -1.95 4.26 3.34
CA ASP A 44 -2.76 4.56 4.55
C ASP A 44 -2.17 5.70 5.42
N GLN A 45 -0.85 5.76 5.52
CA GLN A 45 -0.15 6.84 6.23
C GLN A 45 -0.32 8.19 5.53
N ALA A 46 -0.23 8.22 4.19
CA ALA A 46 -0.46 9.42 3.40
C ALA A 46 -1.91 9.90 3.55
N ILE A 47 -2.89 8.99 3.49
CA ILE A 47 -4.31 9.32 3.69
C ILE A 47 -4.50 9.99 5.05
N SER A 48 -4.01 9.35 6.12
CA SER A 48 -4.12 9.90 7.48
C SER A 48 -3.45 11.27 7.60
N ARG A 49 -2.29 11.46 6.93
CA ARG A 49 -1.56 12.74 6.90
C ARG A 49 -2.32 13.83 6.15
N VAL A 50 -2.90 13.52 4.99
CA VAL A 50 -3.71 14.47 4.21
C VAL A 50 -4.91 14.92 5.02
N VAL A 51 -5.62 13.99 5.66
CA VAL A 51 -6.76 14.35 6.50
C VAL A 51 -6.32 15.27 7.65
N ALA A 52 -5.29 14.88 8.40
CA ALA A 52 -4.85 15.63 9.57
C ALA A 52 -4.26 17.02 9.26
N ASN A 53 -3.58 17.18 8.13
CA ASN A 53 -2.78 18.38 7.86
C ASN A 53 -3.34 19.26 6.75
N SER A 54 -4.20 18.73 5.88
CA SER A 54 -4.70 19.45 4.70
C SER A 54 -6.21 19.61 4.72
N LEU A 55 -6.95 18.63 5.25
CA LEU A 55 -8.42 18.69 5.28
C LEU A 55 -8.97 19.19 6.61
N ALA A 56 -8.40 18.74 7.73
CA ALA A 56 -8.84 19.15 9.05
C ALA A 56 -8.23 20.48 9.46
N ALA A 57 -9.04 21.34 10.08
CA ALA A 57 -8.55 22.46 10.87
C ALA A 57 -7.71 21.91 12.04
N ALA A 58 -6.64 22.63 12.40
CA ALA A 58 -5.70 22.19 13.42
C ALA A 58 -6.42 21.85 14.74
N GLY A 59 -6.15 20.64 15.26
CA GLY A 59 -6.72 20.17 16.51
C GLY A 59 -8.19 19.73 16.45
N THR A 60 -8.81 19.64 15.27
CA THR A 60 -10.24 19.29 15.16
C THR A 60 -10.52 17.85 14.74
N LEU A 61 -9.48 17.05 14.48
CA LEU A 61 -9.62 15.70 13.94
C LEU A 61 -9.76 14.63 15.03
N ASP A 62 -10.83 13.84 14.90
CA ASP A 62 -11.04 12.57 15.59
C ASP A 62 -11.11 11.41 14.59
N THR A 63 -10.54 10.26 14.96
CA THR A 63 -10.49 9.06 14.11
C THR A 63 -11.19 7.89 14.79
N PHE A 64 -12.04 7.19 14.04
CA PHE A 64 -12.80 6.03 14.46
C PHE A 64 -12.40 4.84 13.61
N SER A 65 -12.11 3.69 14.21
CA SER A 65 -11.56 2.55 13.48
C SER A 65 -12.17 1.22 13.93
N ASP A 66 -12.28 0.27 13.00
CA ASP A 66 -12.58 -1.11 13.36
C ASP A 66 -11.37 -1.79 14.03
N VAL A 67 -11.62 -2.86 14.77
CA VAL A 67 -10.60 -3.77 15.28
C VAL A 67 -10.85 -5.15 14.67
N SER A 68 -9.81 -5.76 14.12
CA SER A 68 -9.84 -7.14 13.64
C SER A 68 -8.56 -7.85 14.08
N GLY A 69 -8.67 -8.66 15.13
CA GLY A 69 -7.52 -9.24 15.81
C GLY A 69 -6.62 -8.14 16.39
N THR A 70 -5.35 -8.11 15.97
CA THR A 70 -4.38 -7.07 16.37
C THR A 70 -4.35 -5.85 15.44
N THR A 71 -5.16 -5.85 14.38
CA THR A 71 -5.18 -4.76 13.38
C THR A 71 -6.29 -3.76 13.71
N ILE A 72 -5.95 -2.47 13.73
CA ILE A 72 -6.89 -1.36 13.94
C ILE A 72 -7.03 -0.59 12.62
N GLY A 73 -8.26 -0.29 12.21
CA GLY A 73 -8.58 0.44 10.98
C GLY A 73 -8.27 -0.33 9.70
N GLY A 74 -8.18 -1.66 9.81
CA GLY A 74 -7.81 -2.54 8.70
C GLY A 74 -8.92 -2.68 7.65
N ARG A 75 -10.19 -2.53 8.05
CA ARG A 75 -11.34 -2.65 7.15
C ARG A 75 -12.08 -1.33 7.02
N TRP A 76 -12.26 -0.63 8.12
CA TRP A 76 -13.01 0.61 8.17
C TRP A 76 -12.38 1.67 9.08
N GLN A 77 -12.39 2.89 8.60
CA GLN A 77 -11.95 4.05 9.36
C GLN A 77 -12.81 5.26 8.98
N SER A 78 -13.20 6.08 9.96
CA SER A 78 -13.88 7.35 9.74
C SER A 78 -13.09 8.47 10.39
N PHE A 79 -12.96 9.57 9.67
CA PHE A 79 -12.33 10.79 10.15
C PHE A 79 -13.40 11.85 10.33
N TYR A 80 -13.57 12.35 11.55
CA TYR A 80 -14.48 13.45 11.86
C TYR A 80 -13.69 14.70 12.18
N PHE A 81 -13.93 15.79 11.45
CA PHE A 81 -13.15 17.01 11.60
C PHE A 81 -13.92 18.26 11.18
N THR A 82 -13.41 19.43 11.58
CA THR A 82 -13.83 20.70 11.00
C THR A 82 -12.97 21.01 9.78
N GLY A 83 -13.56 21.37 8.65
CA GLY A 83 -12.84 21.67 7.41
C GLY A 83 -11.87 22.84 7.57
N HIS A 84 -10.64 22.67 7.08
CA HIS A 84 -9.60 23.68 7.09
C HIS A 84 -10.03 24.95 6.34
N ALA A 85 -9.53 26.12 6.76
CA ALA A 85 -9.88 27.41 6.13
C ALA A 85 -9.56 27.43 4.62
N ASP A 86 -8.44 26.81 4.24
CA ASP A 86 -7.98 26.72 2.84
C ASP A 86 -8.82 25.82 1.94
N LEU A 87 -9.80 25.07 2.49
CA LEU A 87 -10.74 24.32 1.66
C LEU A 87 -11.73 25.24 0.90
N GLY A 88 -11.82 26.51 1.30
CA GLY A 88 -12.66 27.53 0.70
C GLY A 88 -14.17 27.32 0.95
N THR A 89 -14.99 28.15 0.29
CA THR A 89 -16.45 28.16 0.47
C THR A 89 -17.06 26.78 0.26
N GLY A 90 -18.04 26.42 1.10
CA GLY A 90 -18.71 25.12 1.10
C GLY A 90 -18.08 24.06 2.01
N LEU A 91 -16.78 24.18 2.33
CA LEU A 91 -16.04 23.20 3.13
C LEU A 91 -15.35 23.80 4.37
N ALA A 92 -14.80 25.01 4.26
CA ALA A 92 -14.14 25.67 5.38
C ALA A 92 -15.10 25.84 6.58
N GLY A 93 -14.65 25.43 7.77
CA GLY A 93 -15.44 25.50 9.00
C GLY A 93 -16.60 24.49 9.11
N LYS A 94 -16.83 23.66 8.10
CA LYS A 94 -17.88 22.62 8.13
C LYS A 94 -17.44 21.39 8.88
N LYS A 95 -18.36 20.73 9.59
CA LYS A 95 -18.11 19.43 10.23
C LYS A 95 -18.24 18.34 9.17
N ILE A 96 -17.14 17.64 8.90
CA ILE A 96 -17.02 16.70 7.80
C ILE A 96 -16.68 15.32 8.37
N ILE A 97 -17.37 14.29 7.86
CA ILE A 97 -16.92 12.90 7.98
C ILE A 97 -16.35 12.46 6.64
N LEU A 98 -15.11 11.98 6.64
CA LEU A 98 -14.55 11.20 5.54
C LEU A 98 -14.48 9.73 5.98
N VAL A 99 -15.24 8.86 5.34
CA VAL A 99 -15.22 7.41 5.61
C VAL A 99 -14.30 6.73 4.62
N LYS A 100 -13.37 5.93 5.13
CA LYS A 100 -12.43 5.08 4.40
C LYS A 100 -12.78 3.61 4.63
N ARG A 101 -13.24 2.92 3.58
CA ARG A 101 -13.44 1.46 3.59
C ARG A 101 -12.36 0.76 2.76
N SER A 102 -11.56 -0.07 3.41
CA SER A 102 -10.48 -0.85 2.77
C SER A 102 -10.71 -2.36 2.70
N TYR A 103 -11.91 -2.80 3.06
CA TYR A 103 -12.30 -4.21 2.95
C TYR A 103 -12.46 -4.65 1.48
N GLY A 104 -11.77 -5.73 1.08
CA GLY A 104 -11.81 -6.25 -0.31
C GLY A 104 -10.75 -5.71 -1.28
N ALA A 105 -9.78 -4.91 -0.79
CA ALA A 105 -8.66 -4.33 -1.54
C ALA A 105 -9.02 -3.26 -2.59
N ALA A 106 -8.05 -2.89 -3.43
CA ALA A 106 -8.11 -1.73 -4.33
C ALA A 106 -9.30 -1.78 -5.28
N GLY A 107 -9.64 -2.96 -5.81
CA GLY A 107 -10.76 -3.13 -6.72
C GLY A 107 -12.11 -2.70 -6.16
N TYR A 108 -12.30 -2.64 -4.83
CA TYR A 108 -13.52 -2.09 -4.22
C TYR A 108 -13.65 -0.57 -4.34
N GLY A 109 -12.57 0.12 -4.69
CA GLY A 109 -12.60 1.52 -5.09
C GLY A 109 -13.03 1.72 -6.54
N VAL A 110 -13.31 0.65 -7.30
CA VAL A 110 -13.64 0.72 -8.73
C VAL A 110 -14.95 0.00 -9.02
N VAL A 111 -14.97 -1.31 -8.80
CA VAL A 111 -16.07 -2.20 -9.21
C VAL A 111 -17.41 -1.77 -8.58
N PRO A 112 -17.50 -1.51 -7.26
CA PRO A 112 -18.74 -1.01 -6.65
C PRO A 112 -19.15 0.37 -7.13
N LEU A 113 -18.23 1.25 -7.55
CA LEU A 113 -18.62 2.56 -8.07
C LEU A 113 -19.28 2.46 -9.45
N PHE A 114 -18.86 1.50 -10.26
CA PHE A 114 -19.30 1.34 -11.65
C PHE A 114 -20.48 0.39 -11.80
N ALA A 115 -20.77 -0.41 -10.76
CA ALA A 115 -21.92 -1.30 -10.72
C ALA A 115 -23.25 -0.55 -10.99
N ASN A 116 -24.28 -1.31 -11.39
CA ASN A 116 -25.63 -0.79 -11.65
C ASN A 116 -25.63 0.38 -12.66
N ASN A 117 -24.92 0.22 -13.78
CA ASN A 117 -24.78 1.25 -14.83
C ASN A 117 -24.25 2.60 -14.31
N GLY A 118 -23.35 2.56 -13.32
CA GLY A 118 -22.77 3.75 -12.71
C GLY A 118 -23.56 4.31 -11.52
N GLU A 119 -24.73 3.79 -11.18
CA GLU A 119 -25.45 4.17 -9.96
C GLU A 119 -24.75 3.68 -8.68
N GLY A 120 -23.91 2.64 -8.83
CA GLY A 120 -23.08 2.07 -7.79
C GLY A 120 -23.76 0.99 -6.96
N LEU A 121 -22.92 0.19 -6.30
CA LEU A 121 -23.29 -0.85 -5.35
C LEU A 121 -23.06 -0.31 -3.93
N ALA A 122 -24.08 -0.41 -3.09
CA ALA A 122 -23.97 0.00 -1.70
C ALA A 122 -23.05 -0.96 -0.94
N LEU A 123 -22.12 -0.41 -0.16
CA LEU A 123 -21.17 -1.16 0.66
C LEU A 123 -21.40 -0.86 2.13
N GLU A 124 -21.02 -1.79 3.02
CA GLU A 124 -20.99 -1.53 4.45
C GLU A 124 -19.88 -0.52 4.78
N GLN A 125 -20.27 0.63 5.31
CA GLN A 125 -19.44 1.77 5.67
C GLN A 125 -19.54 2.05 7.17
N LEU A 126 -18.48 2.54 7.81
CA LEU A 126 -18.50 2.82 9.25
C LEU A 126 -19.46 3.96 9.57
N ASN A 127 -20.44 3.65 10.42
CA ASN A 127 -21.36 4.61 10.99
C ASN A 127 -20.86 5.05 12.36
N ILE A 128 -20.70 6.37 12.52
CA ILE A 128 -20.38 7.01 13.81
C ILE A 128 -21.47 7.98 14.26
N VAL A 129 -22.44 8.27 13.38
CA VAL A 129 -23.47 9.29 13.63
C VAL A 129 -24.59 8.68 14.47
N GLY A 130 -25.01 9.41 15.50
CA GLY A 130 -26.06 8.97 16.44
C GLY A 130 -25.60 7.94 17.46
N LEU A 131 -24.31 7.57 17.48
CA LEU A 131 -23.74 6.69 18.49
C LEU A 131 -23.16 7.52 19.66
N PRO A 132 -23.41 7.13 20.92
CA PRO A 132 -22.83 7.80 22.08
C PRO A 132 -21.35 7.45 22.27
N GLU A 133 -20.64 8.20 23.11
CA GLU A 133 -19.27 7.90 23.52
C GLU A 133 -19.10 6.47 24.02
N SER A 134 -20.06 5.98 24.82
CA SER A 134 -20.05 4.63 25.39
C SER A 134 -20.11 3.50 24.36
N ALA A 135 -20.39 3.80 23.09
CA ALA A 135 -20.30 2.84 22.00
C ALA A 135 -18.84 2.56 21.59
N TRP A 136 -17.89 3.42 21.94
CA TRP A 136 -16.51 3.40 21.47
C TRP A 136 -15.51 3.16 22.59
N ASP A 137 -14.43 2.47 22.25
CA ASP A 137 -13.28 2.29 23.14
C ASP A 137 -12.19 3.29 22.75
N VAL A 138 -11.53 3.92 23.72
CA VAL A 138 -10.41 4.84 23.43
C VAL A 138 -9.20 4.05 22.94
N ASP A 139 -8.63 4.46 21.81
CA ASP A 139 -7.39 3.91 21.27
C ASP A 139 -6.18 4.72 21.71
N GLY A 140 -5.56 4.29 22.81
CA GLY A 140 -4.39 4.95 23.41
C GLY A 140 -4.76 5.62 24.74
N THR A 141 -4.39 6.88 24.92
CA THR A 141 -4.58 7.61 26.17
C THR A 141 -6.02 8.09 26.34
N ALA A 142 -6.59 7.94 27.53
CA ALA A 142 -7.92 8.44 27.89
C ALA A 142 -8.09 9.94 27.54
N GLY A 143 -9.21 10.31 26.93
CA GLY A 143 -9.43 11.65 26.37
C GLY A 143 -8.73 11.92 25.02
N GLY A 144 -8.14 10.87 24.41
CA GLY A 144 -7.52 10.94 23.09
C GLY A 144 -8.53 11.02 21.95
N LYS A 145 -8.06 11.47 20.78
CA LYS A 145 -8.88 11.67 19.55
C LYS A 145 -8.95 10.45 18.64
N LYS A 146 -8.77 9.27 19.23
CA LYS A 146 -8.73 8.00 18.52
C LYS A 146 -9.64 7.02 19.23
N TRP A 147 -10.55 6.47 18.47
CA TRP A 147 -11.64 5.63 18.93
C TRP A 147 -11.62 4.34 18.12
N LYS A 148 -11.92 3.23 18.77
CA LYS A 148 -11.95 1.92 18.14
C LYS A 148 -13.13 1.09 18.60
N LYS A 149 -13.51 0.12 17.77
CA LYS A 149 -14.48 -0.90 18.15
C LYS A 149 -14.22 -2.22 17.45
N ASP A 150 -14.36 -3.33 18.17
CA ASP A 150 -14.46 -4.65 17.55
C ASP A 150 -15.85 -4.81 16.90
N ILE A 151 -15.85 -4.93 15.56
CA ILE A 151 -17.07 -5.03 14.77
C ILE A 151 -17.18 -6.47 14.25
N THR A 152 -18.27 -7.12 14.62
CA THR A 152 -18.60 -8.51 14.30
C THR A 152 -19.98 -8.57 13.64
N GLY A 153 -20.35 -9.72 13.07
CA GLY A 153 -21.70 -9.87 12.49
C GLY A 153 -22.84 -9.60 13.49
N ALA A 154 -22.60 -9.84 14.78
CA ALA A 154 -23.60 -9.62 15.83
C ALA A 154 -23.88 -8.13 16.12
N ASN A 155 -22.92 -7.24 15.85
CA ASN A 155 -23.07 -5.80 16.11
C ASN A 155 -22.93 -4.92 14.86
N ALA A 156 -22.75 -5.53 13.68
CA ALA A 156 -22.54 -4.84 12.42
C ALA A 156 -23.65 -3.83 12.11
N SER A 157 -24.93 -4.16 12.35
CA SER A 157 -26.04 -3.24 12.09
C SER A 157 -26.03 -1.97 12.93
N THR A 158 -25.29 -1.96 14.05
CA THR A 158 -25.13 -0.77 14.91
C THR A 158 -24.04 0.15 14.37
N TYR A 159 -22.91 -0.43 13.95
CA TYR A 159 -21.70 0.31 13.59
C TYR A 159 -21.48 0.46 12.08
N LEU A 160 -22.24 -0.23 11.24
CA LEU A 160 -22.12 -0.20 9.79
C LEU A 160 -23.43 0.24 9.14
N THR A 161 -23.32 0.97 8.05
CA THR A 161 -24.44 1.39 7.20
C THR A 161 -24.15 1.05 5.74
N LYS A 162 -25.16 0.58 5.00
CA LYS A 162 -25.06 0.25 3.57
C LYS A 162 -25.25 1.51 2.74
N VAL A 163 -24.18 2.01 2.14
CA VAL A 163 -24.20 3.24 1.33
C VAL A 163 -23.29 3.10 0.11
N VAL A 164 -23.70 3.67 -1.03
CA VAL A 164 -22.86 3.77 -2.23
C VAL A 164 -21.72 4.75 -1.96
N SER A 165 -20.48 4.33 -2.22
CA SER A 165 -19.33 5.22 -2.11
C SER A 165 -19.43 6.41 -3.09
N ASP A 166 -19.06 7.58 -2.58
CA ASP A 166 -18.94 8.81 -3.37
C ASP A 166 -17.66 8.79 -4.23
N GLY A 167 -16.59 8.17 -3.73
CA GLY A 167 -15.34 8.02 -4.48
C GLY A 167 -14.55 6.77 -4.12
N GLY A 168 -13.54 6.49 -4.92
CA GLY A 168 -12.63 5.37 -4.75
C GLY A 168 -11.20 5.84 -4.76
N PHE A 169 -10.33 5.14 -4.04
CA PHE A 169 -8.90 5.47 -3.97
C PHE A 169 -8.06 4.22 -4.23
N LEU A 170 -7.09 4.36 -5.12
CA LEU A 170 -6.29 3.27 -5.68
C LEU A 170 -4.82 3.64 -5.68
N GLY A 171 -3.94 2.66 -5.45
CA GLY A 171 -2.51 2.80 -5.71
C GLY A 171 -2.10 2.47 -7.15
N VAL A 172 -3.07 2.37 -8.06
CA VAL A 172 -2.89 1.91 -9.44
C VAL A 172 -3.99 2.52 -10.32
N ASP A 173 -3.85 2.45 -11.64
CA ASP A 173 -4.95 2.81 -12.56
C ASP A 173 -6.20 1.92 -12.34
N PRO A 174 -7.40 2.42 -12.61
CA PRO A 174 -8.63 1.63 -12.41
C PRO A 174 -8.79 0.47 -13.41
N ASP A 175 -8.34 0.64 -14.66
CA ASP A 175 -8.61 -0.31 -15.75
C ASP A 175 -7.91 -1.65 -15.56
N ILE A 176 -6.71 -1.67 -14.97
CA ILE A 176 -6.01 -2.92 -14.65
C ILE A 176 -6.77 -3.76 -13.62
N LEU A 177 -7.64 -3.16 -12.80
CA LEU A 177 -8.49 -3.84 -11.81
C LEU A 177 -9.86 -4.25 -12.39
N LEU A 178 -10.17 -3.84 -13.62
CA LEU A 178 -11.40 -4.15 -14.35
C LEU A 178 -11.12 -5.23 -15.40
N GLN A 179 -10.64 -6.38 -14.96
CA GLN A 179 -10.35 -7.51 -15.86
C GLN A 179 -11.02 -8.77 -15.29
N PRO A 180 -12.36 -8.92 -15.43
CA PRO A 180 -13.09 -10.08 -14.90
C PRO A 180 -12.45 -11.42 -15.29
N GLY A 181 -12.45 -12.38 -14.37
CA GLY A 181 -11.79 -13.68 -14.56
C GLY A 181 -10.27 -13.67 -14.38
N THR A 182 -9.67 -12.53 -14.03
CA THR A 182 -8.23 -12.42 -13.73
C THR A 182 -7.96 -12.26 -12.24
N GLU A 183 -6.68 -12.42 -11.86
CA GLU A 183 -6.20 -12.19 -10.49
C GLU A 183 -6.20 -10.70 -10.09
N ASN A 184 -6.35 -9.80 -11.07
CA ASN A 184 -6.49 -8.36 -10.82
C ASN A 184 -7.93 -7.94 -10.53
N TYR A 185 -8.92 -8.80 -10.81
CA TYR A 185 -10.31 -8.48 -10.50
C TYR A 185 -10.61 -8.79 -9.03
N PRO A 186 -11.18 -7.86 -8.25
CA PRO A 186 -11.52 -8.10 -6.85
C PRO A 186 -12.48 -9.27 -6.66
N GLU A 187 -12.23 -10.07 -5.63
CA GLU A 187 -13.19 -11.07 -5.14
C GLU A 187 -14.29 -10.41 -4.33
N GLN A 188 -15.49 -10.98 -4.39
CA GLN A 188 -16.56 -10.61 -3.48
C GLN A 188 -16.16 -10.97 -2.04
N VAL A 189 -16.31 -10.01 -1.15
CA VAL A 189 -16.21 -10.22 0.29
C VAL A 189 -17.61 -10.42 0.83
N ASN A 190 -17.72 -11.16 1.92
CA ASN A 190 -18.99 -11.28 2.60
C ASN A 190 -19.26 -10.00 3.39
N GLU A 191 -20.47 -9.49 3.26
CA GLU A 191 -21.01 -8.48 4.17
C GLU A 191 -20.97 -9.03 5.60
N LEU A 192 -20.53 -8.21 6.54
CA LEU A 192 -20.42 -8.63 7.92
C LEU A 192 -21.79 -8.79 8.56
N SER A 193 -22.76 -7.94 8.20
CA SER A 193 -24.13 -7.96 8.74
C SER A 193 -24.95 -9.16 8.29
N THR A 194 -24.75 -9.65 7.07
CA THR A 194 -25.54 -10.77 6.51
C THR A 194 -24.75 -12.08 6.44
N GLY A 195 -23.42 -12.02 6.46
CA GLY A 195 -22.54 -13.16 6.22
C GLY A 195 -22.54 -13.66 4.77
N LEU A 196 -23.22 -12.95 3.86
CA LEU A 196 -23.36 -13.30 2.45
C LEU A 196 -22.49 -12.41 1.56
N PRO A 197 -22.08 -12.87 0.37
CA PRO A 197 -21.39 -12.03 -0.61
C PRO A 197 -22.24 -10.82 -1.03
N GLU A 198 -21.55 -9.72 -1.39
CA GLU A 198 -22.17 -8.52 -1.93
C GLU A 198 -23.03 -8.85 -3.18
N ALA A 199 -24.36 -8.66 -3.08
CA ALA A 199 -25.29 -9.00 -4.15
C ALA A 199 -25.10 -8.11 -5.40
N ASN A 200 -25.48 -8.60 -6.58
CA ASN A 200 -25.43 -7.88 -7.86
C ASN A 200 -24.03 -7.37 -8.23
N TRP A 201 -22.98 -8.11 -7.85
CA TRP A 201 -21.62 -7.81 -8.24
C TRP A 201 -21.46 -7.90 -9.77
N PRO A 202 -20.97 -6.86 -10.44
CA PRO A 202 -20.81 -6.89 -11.89
C PRO A 202 -19.67 -7.84 -12.28
N LEU A 203 -19.77 -8.46 -13.46
CA LEU A 203 -18.77 -9.37 -14.03
C LEU A 203 -18.39 -9.01 -15.47
N ASP A 204 -18.96 -7.94 -16.01
CA ASP A 204 -18.88 -7.50 -17.39
C ASP A 204 -18.25 -6.12 -17.55
N ILE A 205 -17.87 -5.46 -16.45
CA ILE A 205 -17.17 -4.17 -16.47
C ILE A 205 -15.68 -4.41 -16.68
N ASN A 206 -15.19 -4.04 -17.87
CA ASN A 206 -13.81 -4.28 -18.30
C ASN A 206 -12.98 -3.01 -18.58
N LYS A 207 -13.57 -1.83 -18.33
CA LYS A 207 -12.94 -0.52 -18.47
C LYS A 207 -13.71 0.52 -17.68
N THR A 208 -13.05 1.62 -17.38
CA THR A 208 -13.66 2.78 -16.74
C THR A 208 -14.77 3.38 -17.64
N PRO A 209 -16.02 3.48 -17.14
CA PRO A 209 -17.10 4.11 -17.90
C PRO A 209 -16.90 5.62 -18.05
N ALA A 210 -17.57 6.21 -19.05
CA ALA A 210 -17.69 7.67 -19.14
C ALA A 210 -18.44 8.25 -17.93
N GLY A 211 -18.26 9.55 -17.66
CA GLY A 211 -18.94 10.24 -16.55
C GLY A 211 -18.26 10.10 -15.19
N PHE A 212 -16.99 9.66 -15.18
CA PHE A 212 -16.14 9.65 -13.99
C PHE A 212 -14.95 10.59 -14.17
N THR A 213 -14.60 11.27 -13.09
CA THR A 213 -13.41 12.08 -12.95
C THR A 213 -12.32 11.26 -12.28
N LEU A 214 -11.16 11.19 -12.91
CA LEU A 214 -9.97 10.51 -12.39
C LEU A 214 -8.94 11.59 -12.03
N VAL A 215 -8.55 11.65 -10.77
CA VAL A 215 -7.51 12.57 -10.28
C VAL A 215 -6.30 11.74 -9.86
N SER A 216 -5.16 11.93 -10.54
CA SER A 216 -3.93 11.22 -10.19
C SER A 216 -3.42 11.65 -8.81
N THR A 217 -2.94 10.68 -8.02
CA THR A 217 -2.39 10.88 -6.67
C THR A 217 -0.87 10.69 -6.62
N GLY A 218 -0.18 10.86 -7.75
CA GLY A 218 1.24 10.55 -7.86
C GLY A 218 1.52 9.05 -7.86
N GLY A 219 2.78 8.66 -7.69
CA GLY A 219 3.23 7.27 -7.73
C GLY A 219 3.53 6.65 -6.38
N LEU A 220 3.60 5.32 -6.36
CA LEU A 220 4.09 4.52 -5.24
C LEU A 220 5.10 3.48 -5.72
N VAL A 221 6.25 3.41 -5.05
CA VAL A 221 7.26 2.37 -5.25
C VAL A 221 6.79 1.05 -4.61
N TYR A 222 6.98 -0.07 -5.31
CA TYR A 222 6.72 -1.43 -4.81
C TYR A 222 7.99 -2.26 -4.85
N GLY A 223 8.17 -3.17 -3.89
CA GLY A 223 9.33 -4.02 -3.76
C GLY A 223 9.00 -5.51 -3.75
N VAL A 224 10.03 -6.33 -3.94
CA VAL A 224 10.01 -7.75 -3.61
C VAL A 224 10.69 -7.95 -2.27
N ALA A 225 9.93 -8.39 -1.28
CA ALA A 225 10.44 -8.75 0.04
C ALA A 225 10.70 -10.27 0.09
N VAL A 226 11.74 -10.68 0.80
CA VAL A 226 12.10 -12.09 1.04
C VAL A 226 12.27 -12.33 2.53
N THR A 227 12.06 -13.56 3.00
CA THR A 227 12.34 -13.90 4.41
C THR A 227 13.80 -13.63 4.76
N SER A 228 14.10 -13.25 6.01
CA SER A 228 15.47 -12.88 6.42
C SER A 228 16.47 -14.02 6.20
N ASP A 229 16.06 -15.26 6.41
CA ASP A 229 16.92 -16.42 6.15
C ASP A 229 17.21 -16.60 4.65
N LEU A 230 16.19 -16.44 3.79
CA LEU A 230 16.39 -16.47 2.33
C LEU A 230 17.28 -15.31 1.86
N TYR A 231 17.14 -14.12 2.45
CA TYR A 231 17.99 -12.97 2.15
C TYR A 231 19.48 -13.30 2.36
N LYS A 232 19.84 -13.89 3.51
CA LYS A 232 21.22 -14.29 3.82
C LYS A 232 21.73 -15.37 2.88
N VAL A 233 20.89 -16.34 2.55
CA VAL A 233 21.22 -17.42 1.60
C VAL A 233 21.46 -16.86 0.20
N LEU A 234 20.64 -15.91 -0.27
CA LEU A 234 20.85 -15.23 -1.54
C LEU A 234 22.16 -14.43 -1.56
N GLN A 235 22.49 -13.73 -0.46
CA GLN A 235 23.79 -13.04 -0.36
C GLN A 235 24.96 -14.02 -0.43
N ALA A 236 24.92 -15.12 0.33
CA ALA A 236 25.98 -16.13 0.32
C ALA A 236 26.17 -16.76 -1.07
N ALA A 237 25.07 -17.13 -1.73
CA ALA A 237 25.08 -17.66 -3.08
C ALA A 237 25.66 -16.65 -4.09
N GLN A 238 25.26 -15.38 -4.02
CA GLN A 238 25.75 -14.35 -4.93
C GLN A 238 27.21 -13.97 -4.68
N LYS A 239 27.72 -14.07 -3.44
CA LYS A 239 29.15 -13.96 -3.16
C LYS A 239 29.95 -15.07 -3.82
N ARG A 240 29.47 -16.33 -3.73
CA ARG A 240 30.10 -17.48 -4.39
C ARG A 240 30.05 -17.40 -5.91
N ALA A 241 28.95 -16.90 -6.46
CA ALA A 241 28.82 -16.63 -7.90
C ALA A 241 29.66 -15.41 -8.36
N GLY A 242 30.14 -14.59 -7.42
CA GLY A 242 30.89 -13.37 -7.70
C GLY A 242 30.04 -12.20 -8.19
N SER A 243 28.71 -12.28 -8.08
CA SER A 243 27.77 -11.20 -8.42
C SER A 243 27.50 -10.25 -7.26
N LEU A 244 27.86 -10.64 -6.02
CA LEU A 244 27.88 -9.77 -4.85
C LEU A 244 29.33 -9.64 -4.34
N PRO A 245 29.81 -8.44 -3.95
CA PRO A 245 31.19 -8.26 -3.50
C PRO A 245 31.56 -9.16 -2.33
N SER A 246 32.77 -9.71 -2.34
CA SER A 246 33.27 -10.58 -1.26
C SER A 246 33.36 -9.87 0.10
N THR A 247 33.46 -8.54 0.09
CA THR A 247 33.49 -7.66 1.27
C THR A 247 32.15 -7.49 1.97
N VAL A 248 31.03 -7.85 1.34
CA VAL A 248 29.70 -7.76 1.96
C VAL A 248 29.61 -8.74 3.13
N THR A 249 29.26 -8.25 4.31
CA THR A 249 28.92 -9.09 5.45
C THR A 249 27.53 -9.68 5.24
N ILE A 250 27.40 -11.00 5.36
CA ILE A 250 26.10 -11.66 5.26
C ILE A 250 25.16 -11.14 6.36
N GLY A 251 23.91 -10.88 5.98
CA GLY A 251 22.89 -10.24 6.81
C GLY A 251 22.87 -8.72 6.69
N GLN A 252 23.95 -8.07 6.24
CA GLN A 252 23.99 -6.62 6.08
C GLN A 252 22.89 -6.14 5.13
N TYR A 253 22.23 -5.05 5.49
CA TYR A 253 21.10 -4.49 4.77
C TYR A 253 21.42 -3.07 4.33
N THR A 254 22.28 -2.93 3.32
CA THR A 254 22.67 -1.66 2.68
C THR A 254 22.56 -1.83 1.18
N ASP A 255 22.56 -0.74 0.39
CA ASP A 255 22.41 -0.85 -1.06
C ASP A 255 23.45 -1.80 -1.70
N ALA A 256 24.71 -1.72 -1.27
CA ALA A 256 25.78 -2.59 -1.76
C ALA A 256 25.64 -4.06 -1.35
N ALA A 257 24.86 -4.34 -0.29
CA ALA A 257 24.67 -5.68 0.25
C ALA A 257 23.37 -6.34 -0.21
N LEU A 258 22.43 -5.60 -0.80
CA LEU A 258 21.18 -6.18 -1.28
C LEU A 258 21.46 -7.25 -2.35
N PRO A 259 20.96 -8.49 -2.19
CA PRO A 259 21.02 -9.47 -3.27
C PRO A 259 20.13 -9.01 -4.42
N ASN A 260 20.51 -9.40 -5.63
CA ASN A 260 19.84 -8.98 -6.86
C ASN A 260 19.22 -10.16 -7.60
N LEU A 261 17.95 -10.04 -8.01
CA LEU A 261 17.29 -11.00 -8.90
C LEU A 261 16.82 -10.29 -10.17
N SER A 262 16.91 -10.97 -11.31
CA SER A 262 16.38 -10.43 -12.56
C SER A 262 14.86 -10.49 -12.59
N ARG A 263 14.22 -9.57 -13.32
CA ARG A 263 12.76 -9.60 -13.55
C ARG A 263 12.29 -10.94 -14.11
N ASN A 264 13.04 -11.55 -15.03
CA ASN A 264 12.69 -12.85 -15.62
C ASN A 264 12.69 -13.97 -14.58
N PHE A 265 13.66 -13.96 -13.66
CA PHE A 265 13.70 -14.95 -12.59
C PHE A 265 12.58 -14.73 -11.58
N LEU A 266 12.32 -13.48 -11.19
CA LEU A 266 11.17 -13.13 -10.35
C LEU A 266 9.84 -13.52 -11.01
N ALA A 267 9.70 -13.32 -12.33
CA ALA A 267 8.54 -13.73 -13.09
C ALA A 267 8.32 -15.25 -13.01
N THR A 268 9.41 -16.01 -13.15
CA THR A 268 9.39 -17.47 -13.03
C THR A 268 8.92 -17.92 -11.64
N LEU A 269 9.40 -17.25 -10.58
CA LEU A 269 9.01 -17.53 -9.19
C LEU A 269 7.53 -17.18 -8.95
N PHE A 270 7.09 -15.97 -9.30
CA PHE A 270 5.71 -15.53 -9.08
C PHE A 270 4.68 -16.24 -9.95
N ALA A 271 5.07 -16.75 -11.12
CA ALA A 271 4.24 -17.62 -11.96
C ALA A 271 4.22 -19.09 -11.48
N GLY A 272 4.96 -19.41 -10.40
CA GLY A 272 5.01 -20.76 -9.83
C GLY A 272 5.67 -21.80 -10.75
N LYS A 273 6.51 -21.36 -11.69
CA LYS A 273 7.20 -22.25 -12.64
C LYS A 273 8.37 -23.01 -12.00
N LEU A 274 8.82 -22.55 -10.84
CA LEU A 274 9.74 -23.27 -9.96
C LEU A 274 9.00 -23.63 -8.67
N GLY A 275 9.04 -24.91 -8.31
CA GLY A 275 8.39 -25.42 -7.10
C GLY A 275 9.33 -25.51 -5.91
N SER A 276 10.63 -25.68 -6.13
CA SER A 276 11.60 -25.90 -5.05
C SER A 276 12.95 -25.21 -5.25
N TRP A 277 13.61 -24.89 -4.13
CA TRP A 277 14.91 -24.22 -4.14
C TRP A 277 16.06 -25.10 -4.66
N GLU A 278 15.89 -26.43 -4.73
CA GLU A 278 16.83 -27.33 -5.41
C GLU A 278 16.95 -27.03 -6.91
N GLN A 279 15.90 -26.47 -7.53
CA GLN A 279 15.87 -26.13 -8.95
C GLN A 279 16.61 -24.83 -9.26
N VAL A 280 16.86 -24.00 -8.24
CA VAL A 280 17.57 -22.73 -8.36
C VAL A 280 19.06 -23.00 -8.16
N LYS A 281 19.85 -22.75 -9.20
CA LYS A 281 21.29 -23.01 -9.17
C LYS A 281 22.09 -21.76 -9.43
N ILE A 282 23.24 -21.66 -8.77
CA ILE A 282 24.32 -20.74 -9.12
C ILE A 282 25.46 -21.51 -9.77
N VAL A 283 26.30 -20.81 -10.50
CA VAL A 283 27.62 -21.33 -10.90
C VAL A 283 28.64 -20.72 -9.95
N GLU A 284 29.31 -21.56 -9.16
CA GLU A 284 30.34 -21.09 -8.24
C GLU A 284 31.58 -20.62 -9.01
N LYS A 285 32.03 -19.39 -8.76
CA LYS A 285 33.14 -18.77 -9.49
C LYS A 285 34.48 -19.49 -9.28
N ALA A 286 34.69 -20.07 -8.09
CA ALA A 286 35.95 -20.71 -7.74
C ALA A 286 36.14 -22.08 -8.41
N THR A 287 35.07 -22.87 -8.52
CA THR A 287 35.13 -24.26 -9.01
C THR A 287 34.45 -24.47 -10.35
N ASN A 288 33.70 -23.47 -10.83
CA ASN A 288 32.85 -23.56 -12.03
C ASN A 288 31.81 -24.69 -11.96
N THR A 289 31.36 -25.02 -10.75
CA THR A 289 30.35 -26.06 -10.51
C THR A 289 28.97 -25.45 -10.26
N ALA A 290 27.93 -26.17 -10.66
CA ALA A 290 26.56 -25.76 -10.41
C ALA A 290 26.11 -26.22 -9.02
N LEU A 291 25.81 -25.27 -8.13
CA LEU A 291 25.31 -25.54 -6.77
C LEU A 291 23.86 -25.10 -6.65
N SER A 292 23.01 -25.94 -6.06
CA SER A 292 21.63 -25.55 -5.72
C SER A 292 21.64 -24.55 -4.57
N LEU A 293 20.63 -23.69 -4.48
CA LEU A 293 20.58 -22.64 -3.44
C LEU A 293 20.57 -23.19 -2.01
N ASN A 294 20.11 -24.44 -1.83
CA ASN A 294 20.12 -25.15 -0.55
C ASN A 294 21.36 -26.05 -0.33
N ASP A 295 22.42 -25.86 -1.12
CA ASP A 295 23.68 -26.58 -0.93
C ASP A 295 24.27 -26.32 0.48
N PRO A 296 24.73 -27.35 1.21
CA PRO A 296 25.23 -27.20 2.59
C PRO A 296 26.33 -26.13 2.75
N SER A 297 27.16 -25.92 1.74
CA SER A 297 28.23 -24.92 1.79
C SER A 297 27.69 -23.48 1.74
N ILE A 298 26.63 -23.24 0.95
CA ILE A 298 25.92 -21.96 0.92
C ILE A 298 25.23 -21.70 2.26
N LEU A 299 24.62 -22.74 2.85
CA LEU A 299 23.92 -22.61 4.14
C LEU A 299 24.88 -22.32 5.29
N ALA A 300 26.05 -22.96 5.28
CA ALA A 300 27.11 -22.70 6.24
C ALA A 300 27.59 -21.24 6.16
N ASP A 301 27.87 -20.73 4.95
CA ASP A 301 28.25 -19.33 4.75
C ASP A 301 27.14 -18.35 5.16
N ALA A 302 25.89 -18.73 4.93
CA ALA A 302 24.73 -17.91 5.29
C ALA A 302 24.49 -17.87 6.82
N GLY A 303 25.04 -18.84 7.57
CA GLY A 303 24.73 -19.03 8.99
C GLY A 303 23.25 -19.37 9.22
N VAL A 304 22.65 -20.12 8.29
CA VAL A 304 21.21 -20.43 8.27
C VAL A 304 21.01 -21.94 8.15
N ALA A 305 20.04 -22.49 8.88
CA ALA A 305 19.63 -23.87 8.72
C ALA A 305 18.68 -24.05 7.52
N ALA A 306 18.71 -25.21 6.87
CA ALA A 306 17.74 -25.53 5.83
C ALA A 306 16.30 -25.42 6.39
N PRO A 307 15.34 -24.91 5.60
CA PRO A 307 13.98 -24.71 6.08
C PRO A 307 13.20 -26.03 5.92
N PHE A 308 11.88 -25.98 6.07
CA PHE A 308 11.01 -27.13 5.88
C PHE A 308 11.25 -27.85 4.54
N LYS A 309 11.12 -29.19 4.56
CA LYS A 309 11.07 -30.02 3.36
C LYS A 309 9.69 -30.69 3.28
N ASN A 310 9.07 -30.63 2.11
CA ASN A 310 7.79 -31.31 1.87
C ASN A 310 7.95 -32.84 1.90
N ILE A 311 6.84 -33.54 1.70
CA ILE A 311 6.81 -35.01 1.67
C ILE A 311 7.79 -35.63 0.66
N ASP A 312 8.02 -34.93 -0.47
CA ASP A 312 8.96 -35.32 -1.54
C ASP A 312 10.41 -34.93 -1.24
N LYS A 313 10.70 -34.49 -0.01
CA LYS A 313 12.02 -34.05 0.47
C LYS A 313 12.59 -32.86 -0.31
N LYS A 314 11.73 -32.06 -0.93
CA LYS A 314 12.07 -30.80 -1.60
C LYS A 314 11.86 -29.63 -0.66
N THR A 315 12.68 -28.60 -0.82
CA THR A 315 12.50 -27.34 -0.10
C THR A 315 11.57 -26.41 -0.89
N PRO A 316 10.28 -26.25 -0.51
CA PRO A 316 9.34 -25.50 -1.32
C PRO A 316 9.70 -24.02 -1.40
N ILE A 317 9.41 -23.42 -2.55
CA ILE A 317 9.45 -21.96 -2.71
C ILE A 317 8.16 -21.39 -2.14
N GLY A 318 8.27 -20.47 -1.17
CA GLY A 318 7.13 -19.69 -0.67
C GLY A 318 6.83 -18.51 -1.59
N VAL A 319 5.61 -18.41 -2.12
CA VAL A 319 5.17 -17.29 -2.96
C VAL A 319 4.02 -16.55 -2.29
N GLY A 320 4.33 -15.39 -1.70
CA GLY A 320 3.36 -14.43 -1.19
C GLY A 320 2.84 -13.57 -2.34
N ARG A 321 1.75 -14.00 -2.95
CA ARG A 321 0.98 -13.16 -3.88
C ARG A 321 0.14 -12.15 -3.09
N ARG A 322 -0.70 -11.37 -3.76
CA ARG A 322 -1.70 -10.53 -3.10
C ARG A 322 -3.09 -11.10 -3.34
N ASN A 323 -4.01 -10.79 -2.42
CA ASN A 323 -5.42 -11.10 -2.63
C ASN A 323 -5.92 -10.45 -3.93
N LYS A 324 -6.92 -11.08 -4.58
CA LYS A 324 -7.40 -10.59 -5.88
C LYS A 324 -7.91 -9.16 -5.78
N GLY A 325 -7.65 -8.35 -6.81
CA GLY A 325 -8.02 -6.93 -6.79
C GLY A 325 -7.09 -6.01 -5.99
N ALA A 326 -5.95 -6.49 -5.52
CA ALA A 326 -4.97 -5.65 -4.82
C ALA A 326 -4.05 -4.90 -5.79
N ALA A 327 -3.89 -3.58 -5.59
CA ALA A 327 -2.99 -2.74 -6.39
C ALA A 327 -1.55 -3.27 -6.42
N ILE A 328 -0.98 -3.63 -5.27
CA ILE A 328 0.39 -4.20 -5.19
C ILE A 328 0.52 -5.46 -6.04
N GLY A 329 -0.51 -6.32 -6.05
CA GLY A 329 -0.55 -7.52 -6.88
C GLY A 329 -0.60 -7.14 -8.35
N ALA A 330 -1.58 -6.31 -8.74
CA ALA A 330 -1.78 -5.86 -10.12
C ALA A 330 -0.52 -5.22 -10.72
N VAL A 331 0.19 -4.37 -9.97
CA VAL A 331 1.44 -3.76 -10.41
C VAL A 331 2.53 -4.81 -10.57
N GLY A 332 2.75 -5.68 -9.58
CA GLY A 332 3.74 -6.74 -9.68
C GLY A 332 3.47 -7.68 -10.85
N TYR A 333 2.21 -8.04 -11.10
CA TYR A 333 1.83 -8.92 -12.22
C TYR A 333 2.00 -8.24 -13.57
N ALA A 334 1.65 -6.96 -13.69
CA ALA A 334 1.90 -6.21 -14.92
C ALA A 334 3.40 -6.06 -15.20
N LYS A 335 4.20 -5.68 -14.19
CA LYS A 335 5.62 -5.34 -14.39
C LYS A 335 6.55 -6.54 -14.46
N LEU A 336 6.20 -7.65 -13.82
CA LEU A 336 7.03 -8.87 -13.80
C LEU A 336 6.48 -9.96 -14.72
N LEU A 337 5.15 -10.10 -14.81
CA LEU A 337 4.51 -11.20 -15.53
C LEU A 337 3.86 -10.79 -16.86
N ASN A 338 3.84 -9.49 -17.17
CA ASN A 338 3.07 -8.90 -18.26
C ASN A 338 1.56 -9.24 -18.21
N TYR A 339 1.04 -9.57 -17.03
CA TYR A 339 -0.32 -10.05 -16.81
C TYR A 339 -1.29 -8.94 -16.38
N PRO A 340 -2.54 -8.92 -16.87
CA PRO A 340 -3.12 -9.79 -17.90
C PRO A 340 -2.93 -9.26 -19.34
N GLY A 341 -2.28 -8.10 -19.50
CA GLY A 341 -2.43 -7.24 -20.68
C GLY A 341 -1.69 -7.64 -21.96
N THR A 342 -1.01 -8.78 -22.02
CA THR A 342 -0.27 -9.20 -23.22
C THR A 342 -0.52 -10.67 -23.57
N ALA A 343 -0.39 -11.03 -24.84
CA ALA A 343 -0.57 -12.43 -25.30
C ALA A 343 0.46 -13.40 -24.69
N ASN A 344 1.63 -12.90 -24.31
CA ASN A 344 2.71 -13.68 -23.68
C ASN A 344 2.71 -13.54 -22.14
N ALA A 345 1.59 -13.08 -21.56
CA ALA A 345 1.45 -12.93 -20.12
C ALA A 345 1.56 -14.27 -19.40
N ASN A 346 2.21 -14.28 -18.24
CA ASN A 346 2.19 -15.41 -17.33
C ASN A 346 1.19 -15.14 -16.20
N LYS A 347 0.22 -16.02 -16.00
CA LYS A 347 -0.65 -15.94 -14.82
C LYS A 347 0.21 -16.11 -13.55
N PRO A 348 0.00 -15.31 -12.49
CA PRO A 348 0.62 -15.59 -11.20
C PRO A 348 0.13 -16.94 -10.65
N ALA A 349 0.94 -17.57 -9.81
CA ALA A 349 0.64 -18.90 -9.27
C ALA A 349 -0.70 -18.95 -8.54
N ASP A 350 -1.38 -20.09 -8.65
CA ASP A 350 -2.62 -20.37 -7.93
C ASP A 350 -2.36 -20.53 -6.44
N ASN A 351 -3.31 -20.09 -5.61
CA ASN A 351 -3.17 -20.12 -4.16
C ASN A 351 -3.21 -21.56 -3.63
N THR A 352 -2.24 -21.93 -2.78
CA THR A 352 -2.18 -23.25 -2.14
C THR A 352 -3.21 -23.34 -1.00
N PRO A 353 -4.12 -24.33 -1.03
CA PRO A 353 -5.04 -24.61 0.07
C PRO A 353 -4.28 -24.88 1.38
N ALA A 354 -4.80 -24.41 2.52
CA ALA A 354 -4.13 -24.59 3.82
C ALA A 354 -3.88 -26.06 4.21
N ALA A 355 -4.71 -26.97 3.72
CA ALA A 355 -4.54 -28.41 3.93
C ALA A 355 -3.32 -29.01 3.21
N GLU A 356 -2.78 -28.31 2.21
CA GLU A 356 -1.74 -28.81 1.31
C GLU A 356 -0.35 -28.18 1.57
N ASP A 357 -0.22 -27.36 2.61
CA ASP A 357 1.01 -26.59 2.88
C ASP A 357 2.25 -27.46 3.10
N ASP A 358 2.07 -28.68 3.61
CA ASP A 358 3.14 -29.64 3.88
C ASP A 358 3.50 -30.54 2.69
N ILE A 359 2.73 -30.47 1.59
CA ILE A 359 2.95 -31.25 0.38
C ILE A 359 3.28 -30.39 -0.84
N ALA A 360 2.73 -29.18 -0.94
CA ALA A 360 2.84 -28.33 -2.12
C ALA A 360 4.26 -27.82 -2.38
N ALA A 361 4.58 -27.63 -3.67
CA ALA A 361 5.81 -27.03 -4.16
C ALA A 361 5.52 -26.33 -5.52
N PRO A 362 5.32 -25.00 -5.56
CA PRO A 362 5.53 -24.02 -4.49
C PRO A 362 4.39 -23.98 -3.46
N VAL A 363 4.63 -23.32 -2.32
CA VAL A 363 3.59 -22.95 -1.34
C VAL A 363 3.18 -21.49 -1.59
N VAL A 364 1.96 -21.28 -2.07
CA VAL A 364 1.47 -19.98 -2.53
C VAL A 364 0.39 -19.45 -1.58
N LYS A 365 0.52 -18.21 -1.10
CA LYS A 365 -0.44 -17.58 -0.17
C LYS A 365 -0.83 -16.18 -0.61
N SER A 366 -2.06 -15.78 -0.29
CA SER A 366 -2.69 -14.53 -0.72
C SER A 366 -3.10 -13.61 0.45
N PRO A 367 -2.15 -12.97 1.15
CA PRO A 367 -2.44 -11.99 2.20
C PRO A 367 -3.33 -10.84 1.71
N GLY A 368 -4.36 -10.52 2.52
CA GLY A 368 -5.37 -9.48 2.25
C GLY A 368 -4.88 -8.02 2.28
N GLY A 369 -3.65 -7.77 2.72
CA GLY A 369 -3.10 -6.43 2.91
C GLY A 369 -1.59 -6.41 3.08
N ALA A 370 -0.98 -5.23 3.09
CA ALA A 370 0.47 -5.07 3.28
C ALA A 370 0.92 -5.60 4.65
N SER A 371 0.18 -5.30 5.72
CA SER A 371 0.49 -5.85 7.07
C SER A 371 0.33 -7.37 7.15
N ALA A 372 -0.67 -7.94 6.48
CA ALA A 372 -0.81 -9.40 6.39
C ALA A 372 0.35 -10.03 5.59
N THR A 373 0.88 -9.32 4.59
CA THR A 373 2.06 -9.75 3.82
C THR A 373 3.31 -9.76 4.69
N ASP A 374 3.50 -8.72 5.50
CA ASP A 374 4.59 -8.68 6.48
C ASP A 374 4.50 -9.86 7.45
N ASN A 375 3.30 -10.13 7.99
CA ASN A 375 3.09 -11.23 8.93
C ASN A 375 3.32 -12.59 8.28
N LEU A 376 2.93 -12.79 7.02
CA LEU A 376 3.20 -14.02 6.27
C LEU A 376 4.71 -14.27 6.15
N LEU A 377 5.49 -13.26 5.79
CA LEU A 377 6.94 -13.40 5.67
C LEU A 377 7.59 -13.67 7.04
N ILE A 378 7.10 -13.03 8.11
CA ILE A 378 7.56 -13.30 9.49
C ILE A 378 7.23 -14.75 9.89
N ASP A 379 6.01 -15.19 9.60
CA ASP A 379 5.53 -16.54 9.89
C ASP A 379 6.35 -17.60 9.19
N TRP A 380 6.63 -17.39 7.91
CA TRP A 380 7.51 -18.27 7.14
C TRP A 380 8.95 -18.25 7.61
N ASN A 381 9.48 -17.11 8.06
CA ASN A 381 10.83 -17.05 8.62
C ASN A 381 10.93 -17.79 9.97
N ASN A 382 9.92 -17.60 10.83
CA ASN A 382 9.98 -18.01 12.22
C ASN A 382 9.31 -19.37 12.48
N GLY A 383 8.46 -19.86 11.57
CA GLY A 383 7.60 -21.02 11.82
C GLY A 383 6.42 -20.65 12.74
N THR A 384 5.81 -19.48 12.54
CA THR A 384 4.66 -18.99 13.34
C THR A 384 3.40 -18.85 12.47
N ASN A 385 2.26 -18.45 13.05
CA ASN A 385 0.99 -18.27 12.33
C ASN A 385 0.21 -17.00 12.75
N THR A 386 0.90 -15.87 12.88
CA THR A 386 0.26 -14.57 13.20
C THR A 386 -0.62 -14.07 12.05
N SER A 387 -0.27 -14.40 10.81
CA SER A 387 -1.02 -14.07 9.61
C SER A 387 -2.29 -14.91 9.42
N GLY A 388 -2.39 -16.06 10.09
CA GLY A 388 -3.42 -17.07 9.83
C GLY A 388 -3.19 -17.88 8.55
N LEU A 389 -2.11 -17.64 7.80
CA LEU A 389 -1.81 -18.26 6.50
C LEU A 389 -0.74 -19.35 6.55
N ASN A 390 -0.23 -19.69 7.74
CA ASN A 390 0.79 -20.71 7.97
C ASN A 390 0.36 -21.65 9.11
N SER A 391 -0.82 -22.26 8.99
CA SER A 391 -1.43 -23.09 10.05
C SER A 391 -0.58 -24.29 10.49
N LYS A 392 0.34 -24.74 9.63
CA LYS A 392 1.26 -25.84 9.88
C LYS A 392 2.57 -25.40 10.54
N LEU A 393 2.74 -24.10 10.83
CA LEU A 393 3.92 -23.54 11.50
C LEU A 393 5.23 -23.83 10.74
N LEU A 394 5.17 -23.87 9.42
CA LEU A 394 6.30 -24.25 8.59
C LEU A 394 7.26 -23.08 8.45
N LYS A 395 8.56 -23.38 8.55
CA LYS A 395 9.60 -22.45 8.09
C LYS A 395 9.74 -22.58 6.58
N VAL A 396 9.40 -21.55 5.83
CA VAL A 396 9.45 -21.53 4.37
C VAL A 396 10.35 -20.39 3.92
N TRP A 397 11.27 -20.66 2.99
CA TRP A 397 11.97 -19.58 2.30
C TRP A 397 11.08 -19.05 1.21
N GLY A 398 10.61 -17.82 1.40
CA GLY A 398 9.61 -17.22 0.53
C GLY A 398 9.89 -15.78 0.16
N LEU A 399 9.19 -15.35 -0.88
CA LEU A 399 9.20 -14.00 -1.41
C LEU A 399 7.77 -13.46 -1.56
N ALA A 400 7.58 -12.15 -1.46
CA ALA A 400 6.29 -11.51 -1.63
C ALA A 400 6.38 -10.12 -2.25
N LEU A 401 5.34 -9.72 -2.98
CA LEU A 401 5.16 -8.34 -3.46
C LEU A 401 4.69 -7.45 -2.31
N ASN A 402 5.37 -6.32 -2.08
CA ASN A 402 5.04 -5.42 -0.97
C ASN A 402 5.22 -3.93 -1.33
N SER A 403 4.69 -3.04 -0.50
CA SER A 403 4.84 -1.59 -0.66
C SER A 403 6.24 -1.11 -0.27
N GLY A 404 6.86 -0.21 -1.04
CA GLY A 404 8.24 0.23 -0.82
C GLY A 404 8.48 0.93 0.52
N ASP A 405 7.45 1.45 1.17
CA ASP A 405 7.49 2.15 2.46
C ASP A 405 7.52 1.25 3.71
N ARG A 406 7.75 -0.06 3.54
CA ARG A 406 7.66 -1.03 4.63
C ARG A 406 9.02 -1.37 5.25
N ASN A 407 8.96 -1.87 6.48
CA ASN A 407 10.10 -2.23 7.31
C ASN A 407 11.17 -1.12 7.53
N PRO A 408 10.76 0.13 7.84
CA PRO A 408 11.72 1.21 8.11
C PRO A 408 12.54 1.00 9.39
N GLY A 409 12.12 0.10 10.27
CA GLY A 409 12.86 -0.24 11.48
C GLY A 409 14.06 -1.16 11.25
N ALA A 410 14.27 -1.67 10.04
CA ALA A 410 15.44 -2.48 9.72
C ALA A 410 16.70 -1.60 9.67
N THR A 411 17.75 -2.06 10.36
CA THR A 411 19.04 -1.37 10.46
C THR A 411 20.05 -1.88 9.43
N ALA A 412 21.09 -1.09 9.16
CA ALA A 412 22.11 -1.41 8.17
C ALA A 412 22.90 -2.69 8.50
N ASP A 413 23.08 -2.99 9.79
CA ASP A 413 23.68 -4.24 10.26
C ASP A 413 22.79 -5.47 10.01
N GLY A 414 21.50 -5.26 9.73
CA GLY A 414 20.50 -6.28 9.39
C GLY A 414 20.16 -7.28 10.50
N VAL A 415 20.77 -7.19 11.68
CA VAL A 415 20.65 -8.17 12.77
C VAL A 415 19.85 -7.63 13.97
N THR A 416 19.84 -6.31 14.18
CA THR A 416 19.45 -5.75 15.49
C THR A 416 18.01 -5.23 15.54
N ALA A 417 17.41 -4.84 14.41
CA ALA A 417 16.06 -4.28 14.38
C ALA A 417 15.28 -4.59 13.08
N GLY A 418 13.96 -4.37 13.14
CA GLY A 418 13.02 -4.55 12.03
C GLY A 418 12.29 -5.90 12.00
N ARG A 419 11.41 -6.06 11.02
CA ARG A 419 10.65 -7.30 10.77
C ARG A 419 11.55 -8.38 10.19
N ALA A 420 11.20 -9.65 10.35
CA ALA A 420 12.00 -10.80 9.91
C ALA A 420 11.95 -11.08 8.38
N TRP A 421 12.10 -10.03 7.58
CA TRP A 421 12.20 -10.06 6.12
C TRP A 421 12.96 -8.84 5.59
N ARG A 422 13.47 -8.90 4.35
CA ARG A 422 14.27 -7.82 3.71
C ARG A 422 13.85 -7.61 2.26
N TYR A 423 14.01 -6.39 1.74
CA TYR A 423 13.90 -6.13 0.29
C TYR A 423 15.11 -6.69 -0.47
N ILE A 424 14.92 -6.93 -1.76
CA ILE A 424 15.99 -7.27 -2.71
C ILE A 424 16.01 -6.29 -3.88
N LYS A 425 17.10 -6.30 -4.65
CA LYS A 425 17.21 -5.56 -5.91
C LYS A 425 16.47 -6.27 -7.03
N ILE A 426 15.91 -5.48 -7.93
CA ILE A 426 15.34 -5.94 -9.21
C ILE A 426 16.22 -5.36 -10.32
N ASP A 427 16.79 -6.22 -11.16
CA ASP A 427 17.67 -5.83 -12.27
C ASP A 427 18.82 -4.88 -11.86
N GLY A 428 19.32 -5.03 -10.64
CA GLY A 428 20.44 -4.25 -10.09
C GLY A 428 20.03 -3.06 -9.22
N TYR A 429 18.73 -2.72 -9.17
CA TYR A 429 18.26 -1.48 -8.53
C TYR A 429 17.38 -1.76 -7.31
N ALA A 430 17.61 -1.00 -6.24
CA ALA A 430 16.82 -1.05 -5.01
C ALA A 430 15.47 -0.33 -5.19
N PRO A 431 14.43 -0.69 -4.41
CA PRO A 431 13.12 -0.03 -4.45
C PRO A 431 13.16 1.37 -3.84
N THR A 432 13.79 2.33 -4.49
CA THR A 432 13.89 3.73 -4.03
C THR A 432 13.22 4.69 -5.01
N ILE A 433 12.78 5.84 -4.51
CA ILE A 433 12.24 6.91 -5.36
C ILE A 433 13.33 7.46 -6.28
N GLU A 434 14.57 7.51 -5.81
CA GLU A 434 15.72 7.91 -6.64
C GLU A 434 15.91 7.00 -7.85
N ASN A 435 15.85 5.68 -7.66
CA ASN A 435 15.98 4.72 -8.77
C ASN A 435 14.74 4.75 -9.69
N VAL A 436 13.57 5.12 -9.18
CA VAL A 436 12.41 5.42 -10.03
C VAL A 436 12.61 6.70 -10.82
N ALA A 437 13.10 7.77 -10.19
CA ALA A 437 13.39 9.06 -10.85
C ALA A 437 14.43 8.92 -11.97
N ALA A 438 15.40 8.03 -11.79
CA ALA A 438 16.40 7.67 -12.79
C ALA A 438 15.89 6.73 -13.90
N GLY A 439 14.65 6.22 -13.80
CA GLY A 439 14.04 5.33 -14.81
C GLY A 439 14.59 3.91 -14.84
N VAL A 440 15.28 3.49 -13.79
CA VAL A 440 15.96 2.19 -13.71
C VAL A 440 15.20 1.18 -12.85
N TYR A 441 14.33 1.63 -11.94
CA TYR A 441 13.52 0.74 -11.11
C TYR A 441 12.11 0.52 -11.71
N PRO A 442 11.71 -0.72 -12.03
CA PRO A 442 10.52 -0.98 -12.85
C PRO A 442 9.21 -1.12 -12.07
N SER A 443 9.26 -1.35 -10.76
CA SER A 443 8.11 -1.79 -9.96
C SER A 443 7.47 -0.62 -9.22
N TRP A 444 6.71 0.20 -9.95
CA TRP A 444 5.92 1.31 -9.42
C TRP A 444 4.71 1.60 -10.33
N ALA A 445 3.72 2.32 -9.80
CA ALA A 445 2.58 2.81 -10.58
C ALA A 445 2.01 4.10 -9.98
N GLU A 446 1.33 4.90 -10.79
CA GLU A 446 0.51 6.01 -10.30
C GLU A 446 -0.84 5.55 -9.74
N GLY A 447 -1.23 6.17 -8.63
CA GLY A 447 -2.54 6.03 -8.03
C GLY A 447 -3.55 7.02 -8.57
N VAL A 448 -4.81 6.77 -8.23
CA VAL A 448 -5.96 7.58 -8.65
C VAL A 448 -6.96 7.66 -7.50
N VAL A 449 -7.54 8.85 -7.32
CA VAL A 449 -8.85 9.02 -6.69
C VAL A 449 -9.86 9.25 -7.80
N LEU A 450 -10.89 8.40 -7.85
CA LEU A 450 -11.95 8.50 -8.85
C LEU A 450 -13.31 8.75 -8.19
N TYR A 451 -14.16 9.49 -8.88
CA TYR A 451 -15.52 9.79 -8.45
C TYR A 451 -16.37 10.20 -9.65
N ARG A 452 -17.69 10.23 -9.49
CA ARG A 452 -18.61 10.63 -10.58
C ARG A 452 -18.35 12.09 -10.98
N THR A 453 -18.38 12.41 -12.26
CA THR A 453 -18.23 13.80 -12.70
C THR A 453 -19.43 14.64 -12.23
N ALA A 454 -20.63 14.06 -12.24
CA ALA A 454 -21.84 14.70 -11.73
C ALA A 454 -22.77 13.68 -11.04
N LYS A 455 -23.53 14.14 -10.05
CA LYS A 455 -24.58 13.37 -9.37
C LYS A 455 -25.75 14.29 -9.02
N ALA A 456 -26.61 14.57 -10.00
CA ALA A 456 -27.65 15.60 -9.88
C ALA A 456 -28.63 15.38 -8.71
N ALA A 457 -28.86 14.12 -8.32
CA ALA A 457 -29.73 13.77 -7.20
C ALA A 457 -29.09 14.05 -5.81
N ASP A 458 -27.78 14.33 -5.74
CA ASP A 458 -27.09 14.64 -4.50
C ASP A 458 -26.82 16.15 -4.43
N ALA A 459 -27.65 16.86 -3.67
CA ALA A 459 -27.56 18.31 -3.51
C ALA A 459 -26.21 18.77 -2.89
N LYS A 460 -25.46 17.88 -2.24
CA LYS A 460 -24.14 18.16 -1.65
C LYS A 460 -22.99 17.75 -2.59
N TRP A 461 -23.27 17.26 -3.79
CA TRP A 461 -22.27 16.69 -4.69
C TRP A 461 -21.13 17.66 -5.03
N ALA A 462 -21.44 18.94 -5.18
CA ALA A 462 -20.43 19.96 -5.45
C ALA A 462 -19.37 20.01 -4.33
N ASP A 463 -19.78 19.98 -3.07
CA ASP A 463 -18.87 19.98 -1.92
C ASP A 463 -18.13 18.64 -1.78
N LYS A 464 -18.82 17.51 -2.01
CA LYS A 464 -18.20 16.17 -1.96
C LYS A 464 -17.10 16.00 -3.01
N SER A 465 -17.40 16.33 -4.27
CA SER A 465 -16.44 16.24 -5.37
C SER A 465 -15.26 17.21 -5.19
N LYS A 466 -15.52 18.41 -4.65
CA LYS A 466 -14.47 19.35 -4.25
C LYS A 466 -13.55 18.77 -3.17
N LEU A 467 -14.11 18.17 -2.11
CA LEU A 467 -13.32 17.53 -1.05
C LEU A 467 -12.49 16.37 -1.60
N LEU A 468 -13.10 15.50 -2.43
CA LEU A 468 -12.40 14.37 -3.06
C LEU A 468 -11.27 14.83 -3.97
N LYS A 469 -11.46 15.92 -4.72
CA LYS A 469 -10.40 16.53 -5.52
C LYS A 469 -9.26 17.06 -4.65
N ILE A 470 -9.56 17.84 -3.61
CA ILE A 470 -8.53 18.38 -2.71
C ILE A 470 -7.77 17.26 -2.01
N PHE A 471 -8.48 16.20 -1.60
CA PHE A 471 -7.89 14.99 -1.04
C PHE A 471 -6.91 14.34 -2.03
N ALA A 472 -7.33 14.12 -3.27
CA ALA A 472 -6.50 13.55 -4.32
C ALA A 472 -5.25 14.39 -4.64
N ASP A 473 -5.45 15.71 -4.80
CA ASP A 473 -4.36 16.65 -5.03
C ASP A 473 -3.33 16.53 -3.88
N ASN A 474 -3.77 16.61 -2.62
CA ASN A 474 -2.84 16.52 -1.49
C ASN A 474 -2.13 15.17 -1.41
N LEU A 475 -2.79 14.05 -1.73
CA LEU A 475 -2.12 12.75 -1.81
C LEU A 475 -0.96 12.75 -2.83
N GLY A 476 -1.13 13.39 -3.98
CA GLY A 476 -0.09 13.54 -5.00
C GLY A 476 0.92 14.66 -4.76
N SER A 477 0.94 15.28 -3.57
CA SER A 477 1.83 16.41 -3.28
C SER A 477 3.22 15.95 -2.80
N PRO A 478 4.33 16.55 -3.28
CA PRO A 478 5.66 16.24 -2.77
C PRO A 478 5.82 16.59 -1.29
N THR A 479 5.05 17.56 -0.76
CA THR A 479 5.05 17.91 0.66
C THR A 479 4.51 16.76 1.53
N ILE A 480 3.41 16.13 1.10
CA ILE A 480 2.84 14.98 1.80
C ILE A 480 3.76 13.78 1.66
N ALA A 481 4.27 13.53 0.46
CA ALA A 481 5.23 12.46 0.20
C ALA A 481 6.47 12.56 1.09
N LYS A 482 7.12 13.74 1.14
CA LYS A 482 8.25 14.00 2.04
C LYS A 482 7.92 13.67 3.49
N ALA A 483 6.71 14.01 3.94
CA ALA A 483 6.33 13.86 5.33
C ALA A 483 6.06 12.41 5.77
N VAL A 484 5.78 11.50 4.84
CA VAL A 484 5.41 10.11 5.16
C VAL A 484 6.40 9.07 4.64
N ASN A 485 7.21 9.42 3.65
CA ASN A 485 8.18 8.49 3.07
C ASN A 485 9.25 8.10 4.10
N PRO A 486 9.48 6.80 4.32
CA PRO A 486 10.58 6.37 5.15
C PRO A 486 11.92 6.46 4.42
N THR A 487 12.96 6.75 5.18
CA THR A 487 14.34 6.49 4.78
C THR A 487 14.70 5.07 5.15
N LEU A 488 14.88 4.21 4.14
CA LEU A 488 15.44 2.88 4.31
C LEU A 488 16.96 2.96 4.28
N THR A 489 17.63 1.89 4.70
CA THR A 489 19.09 1.79 4.76
C THR A 489 19.80 1.93 3.40
N PHE A 490 19.04 1.87 2.31
CA PHE A 490 19.50 2.01 0.92
C PHE A 490 18.88 3.21 0.20
N GLY A 491 18.12 4.06 0.90
CA GLY A 491 17.52 5.29 0.34
C GLY A 491 16.04 5.48 0.68
N VAL A 492 15.49 6.60 0.24
CA VAL A 492 14.07 6.94 0.46
C VAL A 492 13.17 6.14 -0.49
N SER A 493 12.09 5.57 0.05
CA SER A 493 11.08 4.83 -0.70
C SER A 493 9.67 5.32 -0.34
N GLY A 494 8.65 4.80 -1.03
CA GLY A 494 7.24 5.14 -0.78
C GLY A 494 6.62 5.93 -1.93
N ILE A 495 5.88 6.98 -1.59
CA ILE A 495 5.07 7.76 -2.53
C ILE A 495 5.85 8.93 -3.14
N PHE A 496 5.47 9.39 -4.32
CA PHE A 496 6.10 10.53 -4.98
C PHE A 496 5.12 11.28 -5.89
N ALA A 497 5.41 12.54 -6.15
CA ALA A 497 4.70 13.32 -7.16
C ALA A 497 5.32 13.11 -8.55
N THR A 498 4.58 13.41 -9.61
CA THR A 498 5.09 13.38 -10.99
C THR A 498 5.13 14.78 -11.59
N THR A 499 6.02 15.02 -12.55
CA THR A 499 6.05 16.28 -13.32
C THR A 499 4.78 16.49 -14.16
N LYS A 500 4.05 15.41 -14.46
CA LYS A 500 2.82 15.48 -15.26
C LYS A 500 1.70 16.21 -14.54
N ASP A 501 1.73 16.22 -13.20
CA ASP A 501 0.73 16.85 -12.35
C ASP A 501 0.35 18.25 -12.85
N ALA A 502 -0.96 18.52 -12.85
CA ALA A 502 -1.52 19.77 -13.35
C ALA A 502 -1.04 20.99 -12.56
N ARG A 503 -0.59 20.80 -11.31
CA ARG A 503 -0.05 21.85 -10.43
C ARG A 503 1.39 22.26 -10.77
N GLY A 504 2.04 21.56 -11.69
CA GLY A 504 3.34 21.97 -12.25
C GLY A 504 4.54 21.71 -11.32
N PHE A 505 4.54 20.58 -10.61
CA PHE A 505 5.69 20.16 -9.82
C PHE A 505 6.92 19.95 -10.71
N LYS A 506 8.10 20.24 -10.15
CA LYS A 506 9.38 20.14 -10.87
C LYS A 506 10.27 19.09 -10.21
N ALA A 507 10.77 18.18 -11.02
CA ALA A 507 11.83 17.26 -10.62
C ALA A 507 13.15 18.02 -10.39
N SER A 508 14.03 17.45 -9.57
CA SER A 508 15.38 17.97 -9.35
C SER A 508 16.41 17.04 -9.97
N ILE A 509 17.48 17.63 -10.51
CA ILE A 509 18.64 16.90 -11.04
C ILE A 509 19.89 17.52 -10.39
N PRO A 510 20.62 16.78 -9.52
CA PRO A 510 20.34 15.41 -9.08
C PRO A 510 19.03 15.28 -8.27
N PHE A 511 18.55 14.05 -8.11
CA PHE A 511 17.32 13.77 -7.35
C PHE A 511 17.39 14.36 -5.94
N ASN A 512 16.31 15.02 -5.52
CA ASN A 512 16.19 15.60 -4.19
C ASN A 512 15.14 14.85 -3.38
N ALA A 513 15.55 14.12 -2.35
CA ALA A 513 14.64 13.38 -1.48
C ALA A 513 13.68 14.29 -0.68
N ASP A 514 14.06 15.56 -0.44
CA ASP A 514 13.19 16.56 0.18
C ASP A 514 12.11 17.12 -0.77
N ASN A 515 12.23 16.83 -2.07
CA ASN A 515 11.26 17.17 -3.09
C ASN A 515 11.03 15.94 -3.99
N PRO A 516 10.29 14.91 -3.49
CA PRO A 516 10.15 13.62 -4.17
C PRO A 516 9.22 13.75 -5.39
N VAL A 517 9.76 14.34 -6.46
CA VAL A 517 9.11 14.55 -7.75
C VAL A 517 9.88 13.76 -8.81
N VAL A 518 9.17 12.89 -9.51
CA VAL A 518 9.69 11.99 -10.54
C VAL A 518 9.34 12.54 -11.92
N PRO A 519 10.29 12.58 -12.88
CA PRO A 519 10.06 13.09 -14.23
C PRO A 519 9.31 12.11 -15.16
N LEU A 520 9.03 10.89 -14.66
CA LEU A 520 8.43 9.80 -15.41
C LEU A 520 6.96 9.62 -15.06
N THR A 521 6.18 9.18 -16.04
CA THR A 521 4.76 8.88 -15.88
C THR A 521 4.31 7.73 -16.78
N HIS A 522 3.30 6.98 -16.34
CA HIS A 522 2.54 6.04 -17.18
C HIS A 522 1.32 6.70 -17.85
N TYR A 523 1.23 8.02 -17.81
CA TYR A 523 0.12 8.75 -18.42
C TYR A 523 0.12 8.62 -19.95
N CYS A 524 -1.00 8.18 -20.49
CA CYS A 524 -1.26 8.04 -21.92
C CYS A 524 -2.20 9.15 -22.38
N THR A 525 -1.75 10.00 -23.31
CA THR A 525 -2.53 11.11 -23.85
C THR A 525 -3.76 10.63 -24.62
N ALA A 526 -3.67 9.48 -25.32
CA ALA A 526 -4.76 8.92 -26.10
C ALA A 526 -5.95 8.47 -25.23
N THR A 527 -5.69 8.03 -24.00
CA THR A 527 -6.74 7.60 -23.05
C THR A 527 -7.00 8.63 -21.96
N ASN A 528 -6.23 9.71 -21.91
CA ASN A 528 -6.25 10.72 -20.84
C ASN A 528 -6.17 10.11 -19.43
N SER A 529 -5.40 9.02 -19.28
CA SER A 529 -5.30 8.25 -18.03
C SER A 529 -3.93 7.58 -17.89
N THR A 530 -3.57 7.19 -16.67
CA THR A 530 -2.40 6.35 -16.41
C THR A 530 -2.69 4.89 -16.75
N LEU A 531 -1.70 4.18 -17.31
CA LEU A 531 -1.83 2.78 -17.70
C LEU A 531 -0.69 1.94 -17.12
N THR A 532 -0.91 1.19 -16.04
CA THR A 532 0.15 0.43 -15.36
C THR A 532 0.83 -0.59 -16.27
N GLY A 533 0.14 -1.09 -17.30
CA GLY A 533 0.70 -2.03 -18.26
C GLY A 533 1.75 -1.44 -19.21
N ILE A 534 1.87 -0.11 -19.33
CA ILE A 534 2.83 0.50 -20.25
C ILE A 534 4.18 0.78 -19.57
N VAL A 535 5.20 1.02 -20.39
CA VAL A 535 6.50 1.52 -19.92
C VAL A 535 6.35 3.00 -19.60
N PRO A 536 6.84 3.49 -18.45
CA PRO A 536 6.77 4.91 -18.13
C PRO A 536 7.69 5.71 -19.05
N VAL A 537 7.26 6.93 -19.38
CA VAL A 537 8.01 7.86 -20.24
C VAL A 537 8.26 9.16 -19.51
N ALA A 538 9.36 9.83 -19.85
CA ALA A 538 9.56 11.21 -19.42
C ALA A 538 8.50 12.10 -20.09
N ASP A 539 7.82 12.93 -19.30
CA ASP A 539 6.81 13.82 -19.85
C ASP A 539 7.40 15.12 -20.44
N ASP A 540 6.54 15.85 -21.14
CA ASP A 540 6.84 17.13 -21.78
C ASP A 540 7.22 18.26 -20.79
N LYS A 541 6.94 18.07 -19.50
CA LYS A 541 7.27 18.99 -18.41
C LYS A 541 8.52 18.58 -17.63
N ALA A 542 9.20 17.49 -18.01
CA ALA A 542 10.49 17.08 -17.44
C ALA A 542 11.63 18.03 -17.90
N THR A 543 11.58 19.29 -17.47
CA THR A 543 12.57 20.31 -17.78
C THR A 543 13.90 19.96 -17.12
N GLY A 544 14.95 19.74 -17.91
CA GLY A 544 16.28 19.28 -17.45
C GLY A 544 16.72 17.94 -18.05
N GLY A 545 15.83 17.23 -18.74
CA GLY A 545 16.10 15.95 -19.39
C GLY A 545 16.03 14.74 -18.45
N LEU A 546 16.09 13.53 -19.02
CA LEU A 546 16.29 12.29 -18.27
C LEU A 546 17.79 12.12 -18.02
N GLN A 547 18.22 12.21 -16.76
CA GLN A 547 19.57 11.76 -16.41
C GLN A 547 19.50 10.32 -15.91
N LEU A 548 20.00 9.39 -16.72
CA LEU A 548 20.30 8.03 -16.27
C LEU A 548 21.45 8.12 -15.26
N GLN A 549 21.12 8.27 -13.98
CA GLN A 549 22.09 8.20 -12.90
C GLN A 549 22.31 6.73 -12.56
N LEU A 550 23.12 6.07 -13.38
CA LEU A 550 23.60 4.71 -13.09
C LEU A 550 24.57 4.83 -11.89
N LYS A 551 24.13 4.36 -10.72
CA LYS A 551 24.99 4.18 -9.54
C LYS A 551 25.82 2.91 -9.67
#